data_AF-A0A8J4Q5Q5-F1
#
_entry.id   AF-A0A8J4Q5Q5-F1
#
_cell.length_a   1.000
_cell.length_b   1.000
_cell.length_c   1.000
_cell.angle_alpha   90.00
_cell.angle_beta   90.00
_cell.angle_gamma   90.00
#
_symmetry.space_group_name_H-M   'P 1'
#
loop_
_entity.id
_entity.type
_entity.pdbx_description
1 polymer ?
#
loop_
_entity_poly.entity_id
_entity_poly.type
_entity_poly.pdbx_seq_one_letter_code
_entity_poly.pdbx_strand_id
1 'polypeptide(L)'
;MVLIKEFRIVMPISLEEYEIAQSYMVLKMQQENTTSTEGIEVLENRPFENDAFGKGQYTSKVYRLQSKAPSWLKKIAPAQSLVMQEEAWNAYPKCKSGLPCPLDFSLV
;
A
#
# COMPACT_ATOMS: atom_id res chain seq x y z
N MET A 1 2.22 -21.75 6.14
CA MET A 1 3.52 -21.63 5.46
C MET A 1 3.63 -20.22 4.90
N VAL A 2 4.72 -19.49 5.16
CA VAL A 2 4.92 -18.10 4.69
C VAL A 2 5.93 -18.10 3.54
N LEU A 3 5.65 -17.36 2.46
CA LEU A 3 6.56 -17.20 1.32
C LEU A 3 7.26 -15.85 1.40
N ILE A 4 8.59 -15.86 1.41
CA ILE A 4 9.41 -14.64 1.47
C ILE A 4 10.15 -14.49 0.14
N LYS A 5 10.06 -13.30 -0.46
CA LYS A 5 10.77 -12.93 -1.70
C LYS A 5 11.38 -11.54 -1.54
N GLU A 6 12.62 -11.39 -1.99
CA GLU A 6 13.33 -10.11 -2.03
C GLU A 6 13.43 -9.62 -3.48
N PHE A 7 13.00 -8.38 -3.73
CA PHE A 7 13.08 -7.74 -5.04
C PHE A 7 14.17 -6.65 -4.98
N ARG A 8 15.22 -6.80 -5.80
CA ARG A 8 16.30 -5.81 -5.93
C ARG A 8 16.10 -5.00 -7.20
N ILE A 9 15.80 -3.72 -7.05
CA ILE A 9 15.55 -2.79 -8.16
C ILE A 9 16.69 -1.77 -8.19
N VAL A 10 17.59 -1.89 -9.17
CA VAL A 10 18.67 -0.92 -9.37
C VAL A 10 18.13 0.28 -10.14
N MET A 11 18.33 1.48 -9.61
CA MET A 11 17.85 2.73 -10.21
C MET A 11 19.03 3.68 -10.49
N PRO A 12 19.05 4.37 -11.64
CA PRO A 12 20.12 5.31 -12.00
C PRO A 12 19.88 6.71 -11.41
N ILE A 13 19.47 6.78 -10.14
CA ILE A 13 19.23 8.05 -9.41
C ILE A 13 19.79 7.94 -7.99
N SER A 14 20.11 9.08 -7.38
CA SER A 14 20.56 9.15 -5.99
C SER A 14 19.43 8.85 -5.00
N LEU A 15 19.80 8.62 -3.74
CA LEU A 15 18.82 8.41 -2.67
C LEU A 15 17.94 9.65 -2.44
N GLU A 16 18.51 10.85 -2.52
CA GLU A 16 17.76 12.09 -2.32
C GLU A 16 16.73 12.30 -3.43
N GLU A 17 17.11 12.04 -4.68
CA GLU A 17 16.19 12.08 -5.83
C GLU A 17 15.11 11.00 -5.72
N TYR A 18 15.46 9.80 -5.24
CA TYR A 18 14.51 8.70 -5.08
C TYR A 18 13.42 9.04 -4.05
N GLU A 19 13.74 9.71 -2.95
CA GLU A 19 12.75 10.10 -1.92
C GLU A 19 11.65 10.98 -2.52
N ILE A 20 12.05 11.98 -3.30
CA ILE A 20 11.15 12.92 -3.98
C ILE A 20 10.37 12.19 -5.08
N ALA A 21 11.07 11.41 -5.92
CA ALA A 21 10.48 10.69 -7.04
C ALA A 21 9.46 9.64 -6.57
N GLN A 22 9.76 8.88 -5.51
CA GLN A 22 8.86 7.88 -4.94
C GLN A 22 7.57 8.54 -4.47
N SER A 23 7.68 9.63 -3.71
CA SER A 23 6.52 10.37 -3.20
C SER A 23 5.65 10.91 -4.33
N TYR A 24 6.27 11.50 -5.36
CA TYR A 24 5.57 11.97 -6.55
C TYR A 24 4.86 10.82 -7.29
N MET A 25 5.55 9.70 -7.52
CA MET A 25 5.00 8.56 -8.25
C MET A 25 3.84 7.90 -7.50
N VAL A 26 3.90 7.84 -6.16
CA VAL A 26 2.79 7.35 -5.35
C VAL A 26 1.56 8.25 -5.53
N LEU A 27 1.71 9.57 -5.43
CA LEU A 27 0.61 10.51 -5.61
C LEU A 27 0.02 10.45 -7.02
N LYS A 28 0.88 10.39 -8.05
CA LYS A 28 0.45 10.29 -9.45
C LYS A 28 -0.31 8.98 -9.71
N MET A 29 0.23 7.85 -9.24
CA MET A 29 -0.41 6.54 -9.39
C MET A 29 -1.77 6.51 -8.66
N GLN A 30 -1.88 7.16 -7.50
CA GLN A 30 -3.14 7.30 -6.78
C GLN A 30 -4.17 8.07 -7.59
N GLN A 31 -3.80 9.20 -8.18
CA GLN A 31 -4.69 10.01 -9.03
C GLN A 31 -5.17 9.23 -10.26
N GLU A 32 -4.26 8.55 -10.97
CA GLU A 32 -4.59 7.78 -12.18
C GLU A 32 -5.47 6.57 -11.88
N ASN A 33 -5.36 5.98 -10.69
CA ASN A 33 -6.09 4.79 -10.31
C ASN A 33 -7.40 5.05 -9.55
N THR A 34 -7.68 6.31 -9.19
CA THR A 34 -8.89 6.70 -8.47
C THR A 34 -9.91 7.24 -9.45
N THR A 35 -11.04 6.56 -9.53
CA THR A 35 -12.27 6.98 -10.22
C THR A 35 -13.31 7.40 -9.18
N SER A 36 -14.51 7.81 -9.62
CA SER A 36 -15.58 8.27 -8.72
C SER A 36 -16.11 7.19 -7.76
N THR A 37 -15.92 5.91 -8.07
CA THR A 37 -16.47 4.78 -7.31
C THR A 37 -15.41 3.81 -6.78
N GLU A 38 -14.21 3.81 -7.35
CA GLU A 38 -13.13 2.90 -6.99
C GLU A 38 -11.80 3.65 -6.94
N GLY A 39 -10.83 3.17 -6.15
CA GLY A 39 -9.56 3.87 -6.05
C GLY A 39 -8.87 3.72 -4.71
N ILE A 40 -8.04 4.71 -4.42
CA ILE A 40 -7.17 4.75 -3.24
C ILE A 40 -7.59 5.92 -2.38
N GLU A 41 -8.10 5.65 -1.19
CA GLU A 41 -8.49 6.64 -0.19
C GLU A 41 -7.43 6.71 0.89
N VAL A 42 -6.92 7.91 1.19
CA VAL A 42 -6.01 8.13 2.32
C VAL A 42 -6.85 8.43 3.55
N LEU A 43 -6.86 7.53 4.54
CA LEU A 43 -7.61 7.69 5.78
C LEU A 43 -6.85 8.55 6.79
N GLU A 44 -5.56 8.27 6.94
CA GLU A 44 -4.70 8.92 7.92
C GLU A 44 -3.35 9.19 7.29
N ASN A 45 -2.82 10.39 7.55
CA ASN A 45 -1.46 10.77 7.19
C ASN A 45 -0.92 11.63 8.33
N ARG A 46 -0.01 11.08 9.12
CA ARG A 46 0.56 11.79 10.27
C ARG A 46 2.05 11.54 10.42
N PRO A 47 2.79 12.53 10.93
CA PRO A 47 4.17 12.30 11.33
C PRO A 47 4.21 11.33 12.51
N PHE A 48 5.26 10.51 12.55
CA PHE A 48 5.57 9.68 13.70
C PHE A 48 7.05 9.83 14.07
N GLU A 49 7.33 9.64 15.35
CA GLU A 49 8.68 9.54 15.88
C GLU A 49 8.72 8.28 16.75
N ASN A 50 9.71 7.43 16.49
CA ASN A 50 9.88 6.15 17.17
C ASN A 50 11.35 5.95 17.50
N ASP A 51 11.67 5.51 18.72
CA ASP A 51 13.03 5.27 19.18
C ASP A 51 13.80 4.27 18.28
N ALA A 52 13.11 3.31 17.66
CA ALA A 52 13.72 2.27 16.82
C ALA A 52 13.85 2.66 15.33
N PHE A 53 12.96 3.51 14.82
CA PHE A 53 12.87 3.83 13.38
C PHE A 53 13.19 5.30 13.07
N GLY A 54 13.32 6.16 14.09
CA GLY A 54 13.52 7.59 13.94
C GLY A 54 12.22 8.33 13.59
N LYS A 55 12.38 9.47 12.91
CA LYS A 55 11.28 10.31 12.42
C LYS A 55 10.81 9.83 11.05
N GLY A 56 9.51 9.84 10.82
CA GLY A 56 8.93 9.40 9.56
C GLY A 56 7.47 9.81 9.39
N GLN A 57 6.84 9.26 8.36
CA GLN A 57 5.44 9.46 8.03
C GLN A 57 4.67 8.15 8.08
N TYR A 58 3.56 8.16 8.80
CA TYR A 58 2.62 7.06 8.88
C TYR A 58 1.44 7.37 7.97
N THR A 59 1.10 6.42 7.11
CA THR A 59 -0.08 6.53 6.25
C THR A 59 -0.96 5.29 6.35
N SER A 60 -2.26 5.49 6.53
CA SER A 60 -3.29 4.46 6.41
C SER A 60 -4.10 4.72 5.14
N LYS A 61 -4.19 3.72 4.27
CA LYS A 61 -4.84 3.82 2.97
C LYS A 61 -5.83 2.67 2.76
N VAL A 62 -6.94 2.96 2.11
CA VAL A 62 -7.93 1.97 1.70
C VAL A 62 -7.94 1.87 0.18
N TYR A 63 -7.76 0.65 -0.33
CA TYR A 63 -7.78 0.30 -1.74
C TYR A 63 -9.11 -0.40 -2.07
N ARG A 64 -9.94 0.23 -2.89
CA ARG A 64 -11.18 -0.37 -3.41
C ARG A 64 -10.90 -0.89 -4.84
N LEU A 65 -10.71 -2.20 -4.98
CA LEU A 65 -10.21 -2.83 -6.23
C LEU A 65 -11.25 -3.69 -6.94
N GLN A 66 -12.54 -3.39 -6.77
CA GLN A 66 -13.64 -4.26 -7.22
C GLN A 66 -13.64 -4.49 -8.73
N SER A 67 -13.40 -3.47 -9.57
CA SER A 67 -13.30 -3.61 -11.03
C SER A 67 -11.97 -4.23 -11.46
N LYS A 68 -10.88 -3.96 -10.73
CA LYS A 68 -9.50 -4.36 -11.07
C LYS A 68 -9.13 -5.79 -10.68
N ALA A 69 -9.93 -6.45 -9.83
CA ALA A 69 -9.70 -7.84 -9.47
C ALA A 69 -9.99 -8.81 -10.65
N PRO A 70 -9.27 -9.94 -10.77
CA PRO A 70 -9.57 -10.97 -11.77
C PRO A 70 -10.98 -11.55 -11.61
N SER A 71 -11.65 -11.88 -12.72
CA SER A 71 -13.04 -12.38 -12.72
C SER A 71 -13.25 -13.66 -11.91
N TRP A 72 -12.25 -14.54 -11.84
CA TRP A 72 -12.32 -15.77 -11.03
C TRP A 72 -12.32 -15.44 -9.53
N LEU A 73 -11.58 -14.41 -9.11
CA LEU A 73 -11.49 -13.99 -7.71
C LEU A 73 -12.80 -13.38 -7.24
N LYS A 74 -13.44 -12.52 -8.06
CA LYS A 74 -14.74 -11.90 -7.75
C LYS A 74 -15.87 -12.91 -7.52
N LYS A 75 -15.76 -14.12 -8.07
CA LYS A 75 -16.77 -15.19 -7.88
C LYS A 75 -16.64 -15.91 -6.54
N ILE A 76 -15.46 -15.87 -5.94
CA ILE A 76 -15.12 -16.61 -4.72
C ILE A 76 -15.06 -15.68 -3.51
N ALA A 77 -14.63 -14.43 -3.71
CA ALA A 77 -14.48 -13.42 -2.67
C ALA A 77 -15.74 -12.53 -2.56
N PRO A 78 -16.27 -12.30 -1.34
CA PRO A 78 -17.31 -11.29 -1.10
C PRO A 78 -16.84 -9.89 -1.55
N ALA A 79 -17.75 -9.04 -2.01
CA ALA A 79 -17.38 -7.70 -2.51
C ALA A 79 -16.65 -6.82 -1.49
N GLN A 80 -16.90 -7.04 -0.19
CA GLN A 80 -16.22 -6.35 0.93
C GLN A 80 -14.78 -6.80 1.13
N SER A 81 -14.45 -8.03 0.73
CA SER A 81 -13.11 -8.57 0.88
C SER A 81 -12.14 -8.10 -0.22
N LEU A 82 -12.65 -7.36 -1.21
CA LEU A 82 -11.89 -6.67 -2.26
C LEU A 82 -11.53 -5.22 -1.86
N VAL A 83 -11.82 -4.84 -0.61
CA VAL A 83 -11.37 -3.60 0.00
C VAL A 83 -10.18 -3.91 0.90
N MET A 84 -8.99 -3.45 0.52
CA MET A 84 -7.76 -3.73 1.26
C MET A 84 -7.33 -2.50 2.06
N GLN A 85 -6.90 -2.69 3.30
CA GLN A 85 -6.32 -1.63 4.10
C GLN A 85 -4.80 -1.79 4.13
N GLU A 86 -4.08 -0.74 3.79
CA GLU A 86 -2.63 -0.66 3.91
C GLU A 86 -2.25 0.27 5.05
N GLU A 87 -1.33 -0.19 5.89
CA GLU A 87 -0.64 0.63 6.86
C GLU A 87 0.84 0.72 6.45
N ALA A 88 1.36 1.92 6.28
CA ALA A 88 2.74 2.15 5.90
C ALA A 88 3.45 3.11 6.86
N TRP A 89 4.64 2.70 7.27
CA TRP A 89 5.58 3.47 8.11
C TRP A 89 6.81 3.78 7.28
N ASN A 90 6.89 5.02 6.79
CA ASN A 90 8.00 5.50 5.98
C ASN A 90 8.97 6.31 6.85
N ALA A 91 10.11 5.71 7.20
CA ALA A 91 11.24 6.36 7.86
C ALA A 91 12.45 6.32 6.91
N TYR A 92 12.41 7.15 5.87
CA TYR A 92 13.35 7.13 4.76
C TYR A 92 14.82 7.04 5.25
N PRO A 93 15.64 6.12 4.72
CA PRO A 93 15.43 5.28 3.52
C PRO A 93 14.68 3.95 3.77
N LYS A 94 14.24 3.68 5.01
CA LYS A 94 13.54 2.44 5.36
C LYS A 94 12.03 2.67 5.35
N CYS A 95 11.31 1.83 4.61
CA CYS A 95 9.86 1.83 4.62
C CYS A 95 9.35 0.42 4.95
N LYS A 96 8.33 0.35 5.80
CA LYS A 96 7.61 -0.88 6.09
C LYS A 96 6.15 -0.65 5.76
N SER A 97 5.57 -1.50 4.91
CA SER A 97 4.13 -1.52 4.66
C SER A 97 3.54 -2.88 5.00
N GLY A 98 2.32 -2.87 5.53
CA GLY A 98 1.52 -4.03 5.84
C GLY A 98 0.17 -3.92 5.16
N LEU A 99 -0.23 -4.98 4.45
CA LEU A 99 -1.53 -5.07 3.80
C LEU A 99 -2.26 -6.30 4.35
N PRO A 100 -2.93 -6.21 5.50
CA PRO A 100 -3.79 -7.28 5.98
C PRO A 100 -4.88 -7.58 4.95
N CYS A 101 -4.99 -8.85 4.58
CA CYS A 101 -6.08 -9.30 3.73
C CYS A 101 -7.35 -9.45 4.59
N PRO A 102 -8.49 -8.85 4.21
CA PRO A 102 -9.74 -9.03 4.94
C PRO A 102 -10.38 -10.40 4.71
N LEU A 103 -9.87 -11.20 3.77
CA LEU A 103 -10.30 -12.58 3.56
C LEU A 103 -9.76 -13.45 4.69
N ASP A 104 -10.54 -13.56 5.75
CA ASP A 104 -10.31 -14.57 6.78
C ASP A 104 -10.87 -15.92 6.29
N PHE A 105 -9.97 -16.77 5.80
CA PHE A 105 -10.30 -18.16 5.42
C PHE A 105 -10.40 -19.09 6.64
N SER A 106 -10.32 -18.59 7.88
CA SER A 106 -10.41 -19.42 9.10
C SER A 106 -11.82 -19.91 9.45
N LEU A 107 -12.83 -19.57 8.65
CA LEU A 107 -14.23 -20.03 8.82
C LEU A 107 -14.69 -21.08 7.79
N VAL A 108 -13.75 -21.80 7.15
CA VAL A 108 -14.05 -23.02 6.36
C VAL A 108 -13.30 -24.21 6.92
#